data_AF-A0A3M1Q6L8-F1
#
_entry.id   AF-A0A3M1Q6L8-F1
#
_cell.length_a   1.000
_cell.length_b   1.000
_cell.length_c   1.000
_cell.angle_alpha   90.00
_cell.angle_beta   90.00
_cell.angle_gamma   90.00
#
_symmetry.space_group_name_H-M   'P 1'
#
loop_
_entity.id
_entity.type
_entity.pdbx_description
1 polymer ?
#
loop_
_entity_poly.entity_id
_entity_poly.type
_entity_poly.pdbx_seq_one_letter_code
_entity_poly.pdbx_strand_id
1 'polypeptide(L)'
;AAWERYARRLLMQDAEGRWRFAYDPAIRRNFTEAKETAVPDLWAAFAGLADIPLLVLRGEWSDILSAATVEEMCRRHPDCTAVTVPRRGHPPLLDEPEAVTAIDAFLARLDAAAGGD
;
A
#
# COMPACT_ATOMS: atom_id res chain seq x y z
N ALA A 1 -8.11 19.56 -11.54
CA ALA A 1 -7.18 19.68 -10.37
C ALA A 1 -6.90 18.30 -9.74
N ALA A 2 -5.83 18.11 -8.95
CA ALA A 2 -5.49 16.81 -8.33
C ALA A 2 -6.57 16.27 -7.37
N TRP A 3 -7.22 17.17 -6.61
CA TRP A 3 -8.41 16.89 -5.80
C TRP A 3 -9.48 16.15 -6.61
N GLU A 4 -9.73 16.63 -7.83
CA GLU A 4 -10.86 16.16 -8.66
C GLU A 4 -10.64 14.77 -9.17
N ARG A 5 -9.41 14.52 -9.61
CA ARG A 5 -8.98 13.20 -10.01
C ARG A 5 -9.11 12.20 -8.86
N TYR A 6 -8.76 12.60 -7.63
CA TYR A 6 -8.89 11.75 -6.45
C TYR A 6 -10.35 11.47 -6.09
N ALA A 7 -11.21 12.49 -6.05
CA ALA A 7 -12.62 12.31 -5.72
C ALA A 7 -13.36 11.44 -6.74
N ARG A 8 -13.04 11.58 -8.04
CA ARG A 8 -13.62 10.74 -9.10
C ARG A 8 -13.21 9.26 -9.00
N ARG A 9 -12.09 8.94 -8.32
CA ARG A 9 -11.70 7.55 -8.02
C ARG A 9 -12.48 6.95 -6.84
N LEU A 10 -13.01 7.80 -5.96
CA LEU A 10 -13.64 7.37 -4.70
C LEU A 10 -15.16 7.42 -4.74
N LEU A 11 -15.74 8.30 -5.56
CA LEU A 11 -17.15 8.63 -5.53
C LEU A 11 -17.85 8.27 -6.84
N MET A 12 -19.11 7.84 -6.73
CA MET A 12 -20.04 7.65 -7.84
C MET A 12 -21.38 8.31 -7.52
N GLN A 13 -22.19 8.59 -8.54
CA GLN A 13 -23.58 9.00 -8.36
C GLN A 13 -24.50 7.77 -8.30
N ASP A 14 -25.50 7.79 -7.43
CA ASP A 14 -26.61 6.83 -7.46
C ASP A 14 -27.65 7.21 -8.54
N ALA A 15 -28.71 6.41 -8.66
CA ALA A 15 -29.78 6.63 -9.65
C ALA A 15 -30.52 7.96 -9.43
N GLU A 16 -30.48 8.50 -8.21
CA GLU A 16 -31.06 9.79 -7.83
C GLU A 16 -30.06 10.96 -7.95
N GLY A 17 -28.86 10.72 -8.50
CA GLY A 17 -27.83 11.73 -8.72
C GLY A 17 -27.03 12.13 -7.48
N ARG A 18 -27.18 11.44 -6.35
CA ARG A 18 -26.46 11.73 -5.09
C ARG A 18 -25.08 11.09 -5.10
N TRP A 19 -24.09 11.81 -4.58
CA TRP A 19 -22.74 11.30 -4.43
C TRP A 19 -22.64 10.29 -3.27
N ARG A 20 -22.04 9.13 -3.55
CA ARG A 20 -21.71 8.10 -2.56
C ARG A 20 -20.33 7.51 -2.85
N PHE A 21 -19.72 6.87 -1.86
CA PHE A 21 -18.49 6.11 -2.10
C PHE A 21 -18.73 4.94 -3.05
N ALA A 22 -17.75 4.68 -3.92
CA ALA A 22 -17.76 3.61 -4.92
C ALA A 22 -17.41 2.24 -4.32
N TYR A 23 -17.97 1.89 -3.16
CA TYR A 23 -17.83 0.59 -2.52
C TYR A 23 -19.09 0.26 -1.70
N ASP A 24 -19.31 -1.02 -1.39
CA ASP A 24 -20.43 -1.47 -0.55
C ASP A 24 -20.29 -0.95 0.90
N PRO A 25 -21.23 -0.14 1.43
CA PRO A 25 -21.20 0.35 2.82
C PRO A 25 -21.06 -0.76 3.88
N ALA A 26 -21.47 -1.99 3.55
CA ALA A 26 -21.30 -3.16 4.42
C ALA A 26 -19.85 -3.42 4.82
N ILE A 27 -18.88 -3.10 3.96
CA ILE A 27 -17.44 -3.28 4.21
C ILE A 27 -17.00 -2.54 5.47
N ARG A 28 -17.62 -1.39 5.77
CA ARG A 28 -17.28 -0.57 6.93
C ARG A 28 -17.64 -1.24 8.26
N ARG A 29 -18.61 -2.16 8.29
CA ARG A 29 -19.03 -2.84 9.54
C ARG A 29 -17.87 -3.61 10.18
N ASN A 30 -17.06 -4.28 9.34
CA ASN A 30 -15.89 -5.03 9.79
C ASN A 30 -14.87 -4.14 10.53
N PHE A 31 -14.72 -2.87 10.13
CA PHE A 31 -13.81 -1.93 10.81
C PHE A 31 -14.35 -1.45 12.15
N THR A 32 -15.67 -1.38 12.32
CA THR A 32 -16.29 -1.02 13.60
C THR A 32 -16.12 -2.15 14.62
N GLU A 33 -16.32 -3.39 14.19
CA GLU A 33 -16.18 -4.59 15.02
C GLU A 33 -14.69 -4.89 15.33
N ALA A 34 -13.80 -4.71 14.35
CA ALA A 34 -12.37 -4.97 14.52
C ALA A 34 -11.65 -3.95 15.40
N LYS A 35 -12.21 -2.76 15.64
CA LYS A 35 -11.61 -1.76 16.56
C LYS A 35 -11.46 -2.28 17.99
N GLU A 36 -12.23 -3.30 18.37
CA GLU A 36 -12.19 -3.91 19.70
C GLU A 36 -11.24 -5.12 19.76
N THR A 37 -10.71 -5.57 18.62
CA THR A 37 -9.80 -6.72 18.53
C THR A 37 -8.35 -6.28 18.42
N ALA A 38 -7.44 -7.01 19.07
CA ALA A 38 -6.01 -6.78 18.94
C ALA A 38 -5.58 -6.94 17.48
N VAL A 39 -4.71 -6.05 17.00
CA VAL A 39 -4.11 -6.17 15.66
C VAL A 39 -3.34 -7.49 15.62
N PRO A 40 -3.65 -8.40 14.68
CA PRO A 40 -3.00 -9.69 14.62
C PRO A 40 -1.52 -9.51 14.28
N ASP A 41 -0.68 -10.35 14.88
CA ASP A 41 0.72 -10.44 14.48
C ASP A 41 0.81 -11.11 13.10
N LEU A 42 1.35 -10.40 12.12
CA LEU A 42 1.45 -10.86 10.74
C LEU A 42 2.84 -11.38 10.36
N TRP A 43 3.79 -11.45 11.31
CA TRP A 43 5.16 -11.91 10.99
C TRP A 43 5.22 -13.33 10.42
N ALA A 44 4.37 -14.25 10.90
CA ALA A 44 4.31 -15.61 10.36
C ALA A 44 3.80 -15.64 8.92
N ALA A 45 2.79 -14.82 8.59
CA ALA A 45 2.31 -14.68 7.22
C ALA A 45 3.36 -14.01 6.32
N PHE A 46 4.04 -12.97 6.83
CA PHE A 46 5.12 -12.29 6.13
C PHE A 46 6.28 -13.23 5.80
N ALA A 47 6.64 -14.16 6.69
CA ALA A 47 7.68 -15.16 6.43
C ALA A 47 7.35 -16.08 5.24
N GLY A 48 6.06 -16.28 4.93
CA GLY A 48 5.63 -17.02 3.74
C GLY A 48 5.95 -16.33 2.41
N LEU A 49 6.41 -15.07 2.44
CA LEU A 49 6.83 -14.33 1.25
C LEU A 49 8.33 -14.49 0.95
N ALA A 50 9.10 -15.22 1.75
CA ALA A 50 10.58 -15.23 1.73
C ALA A 50 11.23 -15.44 0.35
N ASP A 51 10.56 -16.14 -0.56
CA ASP A 51 11.05 -16.45 -1.92
C ASP A 51 10.50 -15.50 -3.00
N ILE A 52 9.76 -14.46 -2.61
CA ILE A 52 9.12 -13.50 -3.52
C ILE A 52 9.79 -12.13 -3.35
N PRO A 53 10.34 -11.51 -4.41
CA PRO A 53 10.88 -10.15 -4.32
C PRO A 53 9.85 -9.15 -3.79
N LEU A 54 10.25 -8.27 -2.88
CA LEU A 54 9.36 -7.31 -2.23
C LEU A 54 9.82 -5.85 -2.41
N LEU A 55 8.85 -4.99 -2.70
CA LEU A 55 8.98 -3.53 -2.61
C LEU A 55 7.97 -3.01 -1.58
N VAL A 56 8.45 -2.29 -0.57
CA VAL A 56 7.64 -1.61 0.44
C VAL A 56 7.65 -0.11 0.19
N LEU A 57 6.49 0.46 -0.13
CA LEU A 57 6.26 1.90 -0.20
C LEU A 57 5.63 2.40 1.10
N ARG A 58 6.35 3.24 1.84
CA ARG A 58 5.88 3.79 3.13
C ARG A 58 5.72 5.30 3.02
N GLY A 59 4.56 5.84 3.41
CA GLY A 59 4.42 7.29 3.59
C GLY A 59 5.23 7.80 4.78
N GLU A 60 5.92 8.93 4.63
CA GLU A 60 6.71 9.59 5.70
C GLU A 60 5.93 9.77 7.01
N TRP A 61 4.65 10.12 6.91
CA TRP A 61 3.73 10.39 8.02
C TRP A 61 2.75 9.23 8.28
N SER A 62 3.09 8.03 7.79
CA SER A 62 2.25 6.85 8.01
C SER A 62 2.07 6.58 9.50
N ASP A 63 0.80 6.51 9.91
CA ASP A 63 0.31 6.14 11.24
C ASP A 63 -0.06 4.65 11.36
N ILE A 64 -0.08 3.92 10.23
CA ILE A 64 -0.36 2.48 10.18
C ILE A 64 0.92 1.64 10.14
N LEU A 65 1.87 2.01 9.26
CA LEU A 65 3.14 1.30 9.08
C LEU A 65 4.32 2.18 9.52
N SER A 66 4.99 1.77 10.60
CA SER A 66 6.12 2.51 11.19
C SER A 66 7.43 2.27 10.43
N ALA A 67 8.37 3.22 10.52
CA ALA A 67 9.70 3.06 9.93
C ALA A 67 10.45 1.84 10.52
N ALA A 68 10.40 1.67 11.85
CA ALA A 68 11.00 0.53 12.54
C ALA A 68 10.42 -0.82 12.10
N THR A 69 9.11 -0.89 11.82
CA THR A 69 8.48 -2.09 11.27
C THR A 69 9.04 -2.41 9.88
N VAL A 70 9.21 -1.40 9.02
CA VAL A 70 9.76 -1.58 7.67
C VAL A 70 11.23 -2.02 7.70
N GLU A 71 12.03 -1.45 8.60
CA GLU A 71 13.41 -1.89 8.84
C GLU A 71 13.46 -3.37 9.23
N GLU A 72 12.57 -3.79 10.13
CA GLU A 72 12.46 -5.19 10.55
C GLU A 72 11.98 -6.11 9.42
N MET A 73 11.04 -5.65 8.57
CA MET A 73 10.63 -6.37 7.37
C MET A 73 11.81 -6.61 6.43
N CYS A 74 12.63 -5.58 6.17
CA CYS A 74 13.82 -5.69 5.32
C CYS A 74 14.89 -6.58 5.93
N ARG A 75 15.05 -6.56 7.26
CA ARG A 75 15.99 -7.46 7.97
C ARG A 75 15.59 -8.93 7.85
N ARG A 76 14.28 -9.22 7.85
CA ARG A 76 13.74 -10.59 7.78
C ARG A 76 13.62 -11.14 6.37
N HIS A 77 13.66 -10.29 5.35
CA HIS A 77 13.38 -10.68 3.97
C HIS A 77 14.56 -10.37 3.05
N PRO A 78 15.20 -11.39 2.44
CA PRO A 78 16.48 -11.23 1.74
C PRO A 78 16.40 -10.34 0.48
N ASP A 79 15.27 -10.36 -0.23
CA ASP A 79 15.02 -9.49 -1.40
C ASP A 79 13.90 -8.48 -1.11
N CYS A 80 14.07 -7.66 -0.07
CA CYS A 80 13.14 -6.60 0.28
C CYS A 80 13.78 -5.23 0.10
N THR A 81 13.15 -4.39 -0.72
CA THR A 81 13.51 -2.99 -0.90
C THR A 81 12.44 -2.11 -0.27
N ALA A 82 12.83 -1.04 0.42
CA ALA A 82 11.91 -0.09 1.01
C ALA A 82 12.18 1.34 0.54
N VAL A 83 11.12 2.08 0.24
CA VAL A 83 11.17 3.50 -0.13
C VAL A 83 10.18 4.29 0.72
N THR A 84 10.66 5.38 1.31
CA THR A 84 9.81 6.34 2.03
C THR A 84 9.38 7.47 1.11
N VAL A 85 8.07 7.67 0.97
CA VAL A 85 7.47 8.72 0.15
C VAL A 85 7.24 9.97 0.99
N PRO A 86 7.88 11.11 0.68
CA PRO A 86 7.82 12.33 1.49
C PRO A 86 6.42 12.95 1.49
N ARG A 87 6.04 13.60 2.60
CA ARG A 87 4.78 14.35 2.75
C ARG A 87 3.51 13.53 2.47
N ARG A 88 3.57 12.21 2.73
CA ARG A 88 2.43 11.29 2.62
C ARG A 88 2.20 10.53 3.90
N GLY A 89 0.93 10.40 4.28
CA GLY A 89 0.49 9.48 5.33
C GLY A 89 0.19 8.09 4.75
N HIS A 90 -0.74 7.37 5.37
CA HIS A 90 -1.30 6.16 4.76
C HIS A 90 -2.46 6.49 3.81
N PRO A 91 -2.46 5.96 2.57
CA PRO A 91 -1.33 5.40 1.83
C PRO A 91 -0.69 6.44 0.89
N PRO A 92 0.54 6.21 0.41
CA PRO A 92 0.99 6.78 -0.87
C PRO A 92 -0.04 6.50 -1.97
N LEU A 93 -0.29 7.46 -2.86
CA LEU A 93 -1.31 7.35 -3.90
C LEU A 93 -0.80 6.70 -5.20
N LEU A 94 0.48 6.33 -5.21
CA LEU A 94 1.20 5.73 -6.33
C LEU A 94 1.27 6.67 -7.55
N ASP A 95 1.16 7.98 -7.30
CA ASP A 95 1.36 9.04 -8.29
C ASP A 95 2.51 9.97 -7.93
N GLU A 96 3.15 9.72 -6.78
CA GLU A 96 4.34 10.44 -6.34
C GLU A 96 5.56 10.00 -7.17
N PRO A 97 6.45 10.93 -7.57
CA PRO A 97 7.64 10.59 -8.34
C PRO A 97 8.50 9.50 -7.68
N GLU A 98 8.63 9.52 -6.36
CA GLU A 98 9.37 8.54 -5.58
C GLU A 98 8.72 7.15 -5.65
N ALA A 99 7.39 7.09 -5.58
CA ALA A 99 6.65 5.83 -5.68
C ALA A 99 6.73 5.25 -7.09
N VAL A 100 6.50 6.09 -8.12
CA VAL A 100 6.57 5.69 -9.53
C VAL A 100 7.96 5.19 -9.89
N THR A 101 9.01 5.95 -9.54
CA THR A 101 10.40 5.57 -9.82
C THR A 101 10.77 4.24 -9.15
N ALA A 102 10.34 4.04 -7.90
CA ALA A 102 10.60 2.80 -7.17
C ALA A 102 9.88 1.60 -7.79
N ILE A 103 8.62 1.77 -8.21
CA ILE A 103 7.83 0.73 -8.89
C ILE A 103 8.47 0.37 -10.23
N ASP A 104 8.79 1.36 -11.06
CA ASP A 104 9.38 1.13 -12.38
C ASP A 104 10.73 0.42 -12.27
N ALA A 105 11.58 0.85 -11.34
CA ALA A 105 12.88 0.21 -11.08
C ALA A 105 12.71 -1.23 -10.56
N PHE A 106 11.72 -1.47 -9.70
CA PHE A 106 11.42 -2.80 -9.18
C PHE A 106 10.93 -3.74 -10.29
N LEU A 107 9.98 -3.30 -11.12
CA LEU A 107 9.46 -4.10 -12.22
C LEU A 107 10.53 -4.39 -13.28
N ALA A 108 11.32 -3.38 -13.68
CA ALA A 108 12.41 -3.57 -14.64
C ALA A 108 13.46 -4.59 -14.16
N ARG A 109 13.77 -4.61 -12.86
CA ARG A 109 14.65 -5.61 -12.26
C ARG A 109 14.07 -7.03 -12.36
N LEU A 110 12.76 -7.18 -12.12
CA LEU A 110 12.08 -8.47 -12.21
C LEU A 110 12.00 -8.98 -13.65
N ASP A 111 11.68 -8.10 -14.60
CA ASP A 111 11.64 -8.46 -16.02
C ASP A 111 13.01 -8.92 -16.51
N ALA A 112 14.09 -8.24 -16.09
CA ALA A 112 15.45 -8.64 -16.41
C ALA A 112 15.84 -10.00 -15.80
N ALA A 113 15.36 -10.30 -14.58
CA ALA A 113 15.60 -11.60 -13.95
C ALA A 113 14.78 -12.74 -14.60
N ALA A 114 13.61 -12.43 -15.15
CA ALA A 114 12.74 -13.40 -15.82
C ALA A 114 13.13 -13.67 -17.29
N GLY A 115 13.74 -12.71 -17.97
CA GLY A 115 14.19 -12.82 -19.37
C GLY A 115 15.57 -13.48 -19.56
N GLY A 116 16.13 -14.10 -18.51
CA GLY A 116 17.46 -14.71 -18.49
C GLY A 116 17.53 -16.20 -18.85
N ASP A 117 16.43 -16.81 -19.28
CA ASP A 117 16.35 -18.21 -19.73
C ASP A 117 16.38 -18.35 -21.27
#